data_AF-A0A7C3MJQ9-F1
#
_entry.id   AF-A0A7C3MJQ9-F1
#
_cell.length_a   1.000
_cell.length_b   1.000
_cell.length_c   1.000
_cell.angle_alpha   90.00
_cell.angle_beta   90.00
_cell.angle_gamma   90.00
#
_symmetry.space_group_name_H-M   'P 1'
#
loop_
_entity.id
_entity.type
_entity.pdbx_description
1 polymer ?
#
loop_
_entity_poly.entity_id
_entity_poly.type
_entity_poly.pdbx_seq_one_letter_code
_entity_poly.pdbx_strand_id
1 'polypeptide(L)'
;GRSSRDIVLKDTVFVKSTKQIKRKYHINSTIGDILDDPVASVKFQNVLKQFVSLFPQFSTEEGIMNFAEMMKYTPLRGLIHFGSGKFTEEMLNDLLKELNS
;
A
#
# COMPACT_ATOMS: atom_id res chain seq x y z
N GLY A 1 -8.71 -2.00 -50.93
CA GLY A 1 -7.86 -2.55 -49.86
C GLY A 1 -6.73 -1.59 -49.57
N ARG A 2 -6.42 -1.39 -48.27
CA ARG A 2 -5.34 -0.56 -47.67
C ARG A 2 -5.44 0.94 -48.02
N SER A 3 -5.23 1.90 -47.13
CA SER A 3 -4.40 1.88 -45.94
C SER A 3 -4.88 2.93 -44.93
N SER A 4 -5.31 2.47 -43.77
CA SER A 4 -5.55 3.25 -42.55
C SER A 4 -4.23 3.40 -41.78
N ARG A 5 -3.28 4.15 -42.35
CA ARG A 5 -2.03 4.51 -41.67
C ARG A 5 -1.76 5.98 -41.91
N ASP A 6 -2.18 6.81 -40.97
CA ASP A 6 -1.38 7.93 -40.48
C ASP A 6 -2.07 8.56 -39.28
N ILE A 7 -1.79 8.01 -38.10
CA ILE A 7 -1.92 8.73 -36.83
C ILE A 7 -0.49 8.93 -36.35
N VAL A 8 0.15 9.97 -36.86
CA VAL A 8 1.46 10.45 -36.43
C VAL A 8 1.22 11.55 -35.40
N LEU A 9 1.02 11.16 -34.14
CA LEU A 9 1.46 11.88 -32.94
C LEU A 9 0.92 11.11 -31.72
N LYS A 10 1.74 10.25 -31.13
CA LYS A 10 1.50 9.74 -29.77
C LYS A 10 2.19 10.71 -28.83
N ASP A 11 1.48 11.77 -28.45
CA ASP A 11 1.99 12.70 -27.45
C ASP A 11 1.96 11.97 -26.10
N THR A 12 3.15 11.71 -25.55
CA THR A 12 3.29 11.00 -24.27
C THR A 12 3.21 12.06 -23.19
N VAL A 13 1.99 12.33 -22.72
CA VAL A 13 1.78 13.29 -21.63
C VAL A 13 2.34 12.70 -20.34
N PHE A 14 3.58 13.05 -20.02
CA PHE A 14 4.15 12.81 -18.69
C PHE A 14 3.47 13.76 -17.71
N VAL A 15 2.39 13.29 -17.09
CA VAL A 15 1.75 14.01 -15.99
C VAL A 15 2.67 13.95 -14.77
N LYS A 16 3.56 14.94 -14.65
CA LYS A 16 4.16 15.28 -13.35
C LYS A 16 3.04 15.80 -12.47
N SER A 17 2.47 14.90 -11.67
CA SER A 17 1.46 15.25 -10.66
C SER A 17 2.12 16.08 -9.56
N THR A 18 2.18 17.40 -9.76
CA THR A 18 2.73 18.38 -8.79
C THR A 18 1.65 18.86 -7.82
N LYS A 19 0.81 17.95 -7.33
CA LYS A 19 -0.06 18.22 -6.19
C LYS A 19 0.22 17.16 -5.14
N GLN A 20 0.62 17.62 -3.95
CA GLN A 20 0.51 16.86 -2.71
C GLN A 20 -0.99 16.67 -2.44
N ILE A 21 -1.62 15.80 -3.23
CA ILE A 21 -2.96 15.32 -2.95
C ILE A 21 -2.79 14.53 -1.67
N LYS A 22 -3.37 15.01 -0.56
CA LYS A 22 -3.53 14.20 0.65
C LYS A 22 -4.18 12.90 0.20
N ARG A 23 -3.39 11.84 0.00
CA ARG A 23 -3.90 10.56 -0.48
C ARG A 23 -4.80 10.05 0.63
N LYS A 24 -6.11 10.11 0.41
CA LYS A 24 -7.06 9.50 1.33
C LYS A 24 -6.92 7.99 1.19
N TYR A 25 -6.27 7.38 2.17
CA TYR A 25 -6.17 5.94 2.25
C TYR A 25 -7.53 5.36 2.65
N HIS A 26 -7.90 4.27 2.00
CA HIS A 26 -9.12 3.51 2.26
C HIS A 26 -8.76 2.04 2.53
N ILE A 27 -9.71 1.24 2.99
CA ILE A 27 -9.54 -0.21 3.20
C ILE A 27 -9.08 -0.95 1.92
N ASN A 28 -9.36 -0.38 0.75
CA ASN A 28 -9.00 -0.92 -0.56
C ASN A 28 -7.68 -0.36 -1.08
N SER A 29 -7.06 0.59 -0.38
CA SER A 29 -5.73 1.09 -0.73
C SER A 29 -4.72 -0.02 -0.53
N THR A 30 -3.77 -0.09 -1.46
CA THR A 30 -2.68 -1.04 -1.44
C THR A 30 -1.68 -0.67 -0.35
N ILE A 31 -1.16 -1.69 0.34
CA ILE A 31 -0.11 -1.48 1.35
C ILE A 31 1.13 -0.83 0.71
N GLY A 32 1.42 -1.14 -0.55
CA GLY A 32 2.47 -0.49 -1.32
C GLY A 32 2.30 1.02 -1.43
N ASP A 33 1.08 1.54 -1.61
CA ASP A 33 0.83 2.98 -1.71
C ASP A 33 1.02 3.73 -0.38
N ILE A 34 0.94 3.00 0.74
CA ILE A 34 1.19 3.52 2.09
C ILE A 34 2.68 3.48 2.39
N LEU A 35 3.36 2.41 1.98
CA LEU A 35 4.82 2.28 2.14
C LEU A 35 5.60 3.26 1.24
N ASP A 36 5.05 3.63 0.09
CA ASP A 36 5.63 4.62 -0.83
C ASP A 36 5.57 6.05 -0.26
N ASP A 37 4.68 6.30 0.71
CA ASP A 37 4.60 7.58 1.39
C ASP A 37 5.51 7.59 2.65
N PRO A 38 6.50 8.48 2.74
CA PRO A 38 7.45 8.52 3.85
C PRO A 38 6.80 8.84 5.21
N VAL A 39 5.65 9.51 5.24
CA VAL A 39 4.93 9.81 6.50
C VAL A 39 4.06 8.63 6.90
N ALA A 40 3.35 8.06 5.93
CA ALA A 40 2.43 6.95 6.15
C ALA A 40 3.18 5.64 6.46
N SER A 41 4.33 5.43 5.81
CA SER A 41 5.17 4.25 6.01
C SER A 41 5.72 4.13 7.43
N VAL A 42 6.13 5.22 8.07
CA VAL A 42 6.66 5.19 9.45
C VAL A 42 5.59 4.74 10.44
N LYS A 43 4.37 5.27 10.31
CA LYS A 43 3.21 4.84 11.12
C LYS A 43 2.87 3.38 10.86
N PHE A 44 2.83 2.98 9.59
CA PHE A 44 2.48 1.64 9.18
C PHE A 44 3.56 0.59 9.52
N GLN A 45 4.85 0.95 9.53
CA GLN A 45 5.95 0.06 9.90
C GLN A 45 5.82 -0.51 11.31
N ASN A 46 5.36 0.30 12.27
CA ASN A 46 5.16 -0.16 13.64
C ASN A 46 4.07 -1.25 13.71
N VAL A 47 2.98 -1.04 12.98
CA VAL A 47 1.89 -2.01 12.88
C VAL A 47 2.32 -3.26 12.13
N LEU A 48 3.07 -3.11 11.04
CA LEU A 48 3.67 -4.22 10.30
C LEU A 48 4.60 -5.05 11.19
N LYS A 49 5.48 -4.42 11.97
CA LYS A 49 6.39 -5.12 12.89
C LYS A 49 5.61 -5.92 13.94
N GLN A 50 4.59 -5.32 14.53
CA GLN A 50 3.71 -6.03 15.46
C GLN A 50 3.01 -7.20 14.77
N PHE A 51 2.50 -7.00 13.56
CA PHE A 51 1.81 -8.03 12.79
C PHE A 51 2.75 -9.19 12.44
N VAL A 52 3.93 -8.88 11.93
CA VAL A 52 4.96 -9.85 11.54
C VAL A 52 5.52 -10.59 12.75
N SER A 53 5.57 -9.97 13.93
CA SER A 53 5.95 -10.67 15.17
C SER A 53 5.00 -11.81 15.54
N LEU A 54 3.77 -11.81 15.02
CA LEU A 54 2.79 -12.89 15.18
C LEU A 54 3.09 -14.09 14.27
N PHE A 55 3.97 -13.90 13.28
CA PHE A 55 4.39 -14.87 12.29
C PHE A 55 5.90 -15.15 12.46
N PRO A 56 6.27 -16.19 13.23
CA PRO A 56 7.67 -16.51 13.53
C PRO A 56 8.54 -16.64 12.28
N GLN A 57 7.96 -17.06 11.15
CA GLN A 57 8.62 -17.22 9.87
C GLN A 57 9.08 -15.91 9.21
N PHE A 58 8.54 -14.77 9.64
CA PHE A 58 8.86 -13.44 9.08
C PHE A 58 9.47 -12.49 10.12
N SER A 59 9.74 -12.94 11.35
CA SER A 59 10.16 -12.09 12.47
C SER A 59 11.57 -11.45 12.34
N THR A 60 12.31 -11.78 11.28
CA THR A 60 13.61 -11.17 10.95
C THR A 60 13.42 -9.85 10.18
N GLU A 61 14.43 -8.97 10.15
CA GLU A 61 14.34 -7.73 9.36
C GLU A 61 14.11 -7.99 7.87
N GLU A 62 14.81 -8.98 7.29
CA GLU A 62 14.54 -9.44 5.92
C GLU A 62 13.14 -10.05 5.79
N GLY A 63 12.66 -10.77 6.80
CA GLY A 63 11.32 -11.33 6.82
C GLY A 63 10.23 -10.25 6.79
N ILE A 64 10.42 -9.16 7.55
CA ILE A 64 9.53 -7.99 7.56
C ILE A 64 9.53 -7.31 6.20
N MET A 65 10.71 -7.13 5.58
CA MET A 65 10.82 -6.51 4.26
C MET A 65 10.18 -7.38 3.17
N ASN A 66 10.47 -8.68 3.16
CA ASN A 66 9.84 -9.63 2.24
C ASN A 66 8.33 -9.71 2.44
N PHE A 67 7.87 -9.68 3.69
CA PHE A 67 6.44 -9.65 4.00
C PHE A 67 5.78 -8.36 3.52
N ALA A 68 6.42 -7.21 3.74
CA ALA A 68 5.95 -5.92 3.23
C ALA A 68 5.89 -5.90 1.70
N GLU A 69 6.87 -6.51 1.02
CA GLU A 69 6.94 -6.60 -0.43
C GLU A 69 5.89 -7.56 -1.01
N MET A 70 5.67 -8.71 -0.35
CA MET A 70 4.57 -9.63 -0.67
C MET A 70 3.22 -8.95 -0.50
N MET A 71 3.06 -8.18 0.59
CA MET A 71 1.83 -7.46 0.90
C MET A 71 1.67 -6.17 0.09
N LYS A 72 2.69 -5.70 -0.64
CA LYS A 72 2.67 -4.46 -1.41
C LYS A 72 1.48 -4.37 -2.37
N TYR A 73 1.11 -5.48 -2.98
CA TYR A 73 -0.01 -5.59 -3.92
C TYR A 73 -1.33 -6.03 -3.26
N THR A 74 -1.30 -6.27 -1.95
CA THR A 74 -2.47 -6.66 -1.18
C THR A 74 -3.19 -5.41 -0.68
N PRO A 75 -4.53 -5.35 -0.80
CA PRO A 75 -5.29 -4.27 -0.20
C PRO A 75 -5.22 -4.36 1.33
N LEU A 76 -5.25 -3.23 2.03
CA LEU A 76 -5.22 -3.15 3.49
C LEU A 76 -6.25 -4.07 4.18
N ARG A 77 -7.46 -4.22 3.61
CA ARG A 77 -8.49 -5.17 4.09
C ARG A 77 -8.01 -6.62 4.16
N GLY A 78 -6.99 -6.97 3.38
CA GLY A 78 -6.34 -8.27 3.41
C GLY A 78 -5.68 -8.56 4.75
N LEU A 79 -5.15 -7.54 5.43
CA LEU A 79 -4.53 -7.72 6.75
C LEU A 79 -5.50 -8.25 7.80
N ILE A 80 -6.79 -7.92 7.71
CA ILE A 80 -7.83 -8.47 8.58
C ILE A 80 -7.95 -9.98 8.38
N HIS A 81 -7.89 -10.44 7.12
CA HIS A 81 -7.96 -11.86 6.77
C HIS A 81 -6.68 -12.60 7.14
N PHE A 82 -5.51 -12.00 6.87
CA PHE A 82 -4.22 -12.58 7.20
C PHE A 82 -3.93 -12.56 8.70
N GLY A 83 -4.52 -11.63 9.45
CA GLY A 83 -4.25 -11.43 10.88
C GLY A 83 -4.82 -12.51 11.78
N SER A 84 -5.55 -13.50 11.24
CA SER A 84 -6.19 -14.57 12.02
C SER A 84 -6.98 -14.03 13.22
N GLY A 85 -7.65 -12.88 13.06
CA GLY A 85 -8.40 -12.20 14.11
C GLY A 85 -7.57 -11.30 15.05
N LYS A 86 -6.24 -11.26 14.93
CA LYS A 86 -5.37 -10.34 15.69
C LYS A 86 -5.32 -8.92 15.11
N PHE A 87 -5.79 -8.75 13.87
CA PHE A 87 -5.95 -7.45 13.24
C PHE A 87 -7.42 -7.25 12.91
N THR A 88 -8.06 -6.32 13.64
CA THR A 88 -9.50 -6.06 13.51
C THR A 88 -9.78 -4.90 12.55
N GLU A 89 -11.02 -4.80 12.10
CA GLU A 89 -11.47 -3.68 11.26
C GLU A 89 -11.40 -2.33 12.00
N GLU A 90 -11.57 -2.33 13.33
CA GLU A 90 -11.38 -1.14 14.17
C GLU A 90 -9.92 -0.66 14.15
N MET A 91 -8.95 -1.57 14.35
CA MET A 91 -7.52 -1.23 14.26
C MET A 91 -7.15 -0.71 12.88
N LEU A 92 -7.74 -1.30 11.82
CA LEU A 92 -7.55 -0.81 10.46
C LEU A 92 -8.12 0.61 10.28
N ASN A 93 -9.33 0.86 10.77
CA ASN A 93 -9.98 2.17 10.66
C ASN A 93 -9.23 3.25 11.45
N ASP A 94 -8.70 2.91 12.63
CA ASP A 94 -7.92 3.86 13.42
C ASP A 94 -6.57 4.15 12.77
N LEU A 95 -5.90 3.14 12.20
CA LEU A 95 -4.73 3.35 11.36
C LEU A 95 -5.07 4.25 10.17
N LEU A 96 -6.18 4.01 9.47
CA LEU A 96 -6.62 4.86 8.35
C LEU A 96 -6.91 6.30 8.79
N LYS A 97 -7.51 6.52 9.96
CA LYS A 97 -7.70 7.88 10.52
C LYS A 97 -6.37 8.55 10.84
N GLU A 98 -5.41 7.80 11.36
CA GLU A 98 -4.09 8.31 11.69
C GLU A 98 -3.26 8.63 10.43
N LEU A 99 -3.39 7.82 9.38
CA LEU A 99 -2.75 8.05 8.08
C LEU A 99 -3.41 9.21 7.32
N ASN A 100 -4.71 9.43 7.51
CA ASN A 100 -5.47 10.50 6.86
C ASN A 100 -5.57 11.81 7.67
N SER A 101 -5.05 11.84 8.91
CA SER A 101 -4.98 13.04 9.76
C SER A 101 -3.90 14.02 9.30
#